data_AF-A0A935L4N5-F1
#
_entry.id   AF-A0A935L4N5-F1
#
_cell.length_a   1.000
_cell.length_b   1.000
_cell.length_c   1.000
_cell.angle_alpha   90.00
_cell.angle_beta   90.00
_cell.angle_gamma   90.00
#
_symmetry.space_group_name_H-M   'P 1'
#
loop_
_entity.id
_entity.type
_entity.pdbx_description
1 polymer ?
#
loop_
_entity_poly.entity_id
_entity_poly.type
_entity_poly.pdbx_seq_one_letter_code
_entity_poly.pdbx_strand_id
1 'polypeptide(L)'
;MSDAQAALERMAALGHLFAATDPDLAGRAVAQVEAIAEDLTPLREHVAQRALFRDLLGGLGTGPALERVREICETPPVVVIEGRELSPKRLAAMASRRLEVLVTALHPGLLGSFDLADLRAGLAGSRTDCRRHAVRALKSGEGADFGHWARYARFYSCQRQLLGVAEKLDPVKTAQSGQLADLLAREHELATLSERLRPLVRTRTKVAYQPFIDAIVDRRQVLRLEIETLAELLLDIGAEAGPGESGFISTTSPQV
;
A
#
# COMPACT_ATOMS: atom_id res chain seq x y z
N MET A 1 9.88 -4.82 -13.57
CA MET A 1 8.65 -4.35 -12.89
C MET A 1 8.99 -3.63 -11.59
N SER A 2 9.81 -4.23 -10.72
CA SER A 2 10.42 -3.58 -9.54
C SER A 2 10.84 -2.12 -9.81
N ASP A 3 11.65 -1.89 -10.84
CA ASP A 3 12.32 -0.60 -11.00
C ASP A 3 11.39 0.51 -11.55
N ALA A 4 10.45 0.14 -12.42
CA ALA A 4 9.46 1.08 -12.95
C ALA A 4 8.47 1.52 -11.86
N GLN A 5 8.05 0.58 -10.99
CA GLN A 5 7.20 0.88 -9.84
C GLN A 5 7.94 1.78 -8.83
N ALA A 6 9.18 1.43 -8.49
CA ALA A 6 10.00 2.24 -7.60
C ALA A 6 10.22 3.65 -8.17
N ALA A 7 10.36 3.79 -9.49
CA ALA A 7 10.46 5.09 -10.15
C ALA A 7 9.14 5.88 -10.03
N LEU A 8 7.98 5.26 -10.27
CA LEU A 8 6.66 5.87 -10.07
C LEU A 8 6.46 6.35 -8.63
N GLU A 9 6.77 5.51 -7.65
CA GLU A 9 6.62 5.85 -6.23
C GLU A 9 7.51 7.03 -5.84
N ARG A 10 8.76 7.05 -6.31
CA ARG A 10 9.67 8.19 -6.07
C ARG A 10 9.19 9.46 -6.77
N MET A 11 8.63 9.36 -7.98
CA MET A 11 8.11 10.52 -8.71
C MET A 11 6.86 11.09 -8.06
N ALA A 12 5.92 10.25 -7.62
CA ALA A 12 4.76 10.71 -6.85
C ALA A 12 5.20 11.32 -5.52
N ALA A 13 6.15 10.69 -4.81
CA ALA A 13 6.72 11.22 -3.58
C ALA A 13 7.35 12.61 -3.78
N LEU A 14 8.09 12.82 -4.88
CA LEU A 14 8.60 14.13 -5.27
C LEU A 14 7.48 15.13 -5.56
N GLY A 15 6.42 14.72 -6.28
CA GLY A 15 5.26 15.57 -6.53
C GLY A 15 4.60 16.04 -5.22
N HIS A 16 4.37 15.13 -4.27
CA HIS A 16 3.84 15.47 -2.94
C HIS A 16 4.79 16.34 -2.13
N LEU A 17 6.10 16.25 -2.37
CA LEU A 17 7.09 17.11 -1.72
C LEU A 17 6.99 18.55 -2.23
N PHE A 18 6.72 18.72 -3.53
CA PHE A 18 6.58 20.03 -4.18
C PHE A 18 5.21 20.70 -3.98
N ALA A 19 4.22 19.96 -3.46
CA ALA A 19 2.86 20.48 -3.25
C ALA A 19 2.80 21.71 -2.32
N ALA A 20 3.80 21.90 -1.44
CA ALA A 20 3.87 23.06 -0.55
C ALA A 20 4.21 24.37 -1.29
N THR A 21 4.84 24.30 -2.46
CA THR A 21 5.39 25.48 -3.17
C THR A 21 4.64 25.75 -4.47
N ASP A 22 4.34 24.70 -5.26
CA ASP A 22 3.54 24.79 -6.48
C ASP A 22 2.50 23.66 -6.49
N PRO A 23 1.34 23.86 -5.82
CA PRO A 23 0.32 22.83 -5.68
C PRO A 23 -0.30 22.44 -7.02
N ASP A 24 -0.34 23.35 -8.00
CA ASP A 24 -0.94 23.09 -9.30
C ASP A 24 -0.04 22.20 -10.16
N LEU A 25 1.26 22.49 -10.21
CA LEU A 25 2.23 21.65 -10.90
C LEU A 25 2.39 20.29 -10.21
N ALA A 26 2.49 20.29 -8.87
CA ALA A 26 2.53 19.07 -8.07
C ALA A 26 1.30 18.20 -8.31
N GLY A 27 0.10 18.79 -8.28
CA GLY A 27 -1.16 18.08 -8.53
C GLY A 27 -1.21 17.45 -9.92
N ARG A 28 -0.81 18.18 -10.97
CA ARG A 28 -0.74 17.63 -12.33
C ARG A 28 0.28 16.50 -12.45
N ALA A 29 1.46 16.65 -11.84
CA ALA A 29 2.51 15.65 -11.86
C ALA A 29 2.08 14.37 -11.16
N VAL A 30 1.54 14.49 -9.93
CA VAL A 30 1.04 13.37 -9.13
C VAL A 30 -0.08 12.65 -9.88
N ALA A 31 -1.07 13.38 -10.41
CA ALA A 31 -2.18 12.76 -11.15
C ALA A 31 -1.70 11.93 -12.36
N GLN A 32 -0.69 12.42 -13.10
CA GLN A 32 -0.12 11.66 -14.21
C GLN A 32 0.66 10.42 -13.76
N VAL A 33 1.43 10.52 -12.67
CA VAL A 33 2.13 9.36 -12.07
C VAL A 33 1.13 8.34 -11.57
N GLU A 34 0.08 8.76 -10.86
CA GLU A 34 -0.96 7.89 -10.33
C GLU A 34 -1.70 7.18 -11.45
N ALA A 35 -2.05 7.87 -12.54
CA ALA A 35 -2.66 7.23 -13.71
C ALA A 35 -1.75 6.14 -14.33
N ILE A 36 -0.43 6.33 -14.35
CA ILE A 36 0.51 5.31 -14.83
C ILE A 36 0.60 4.13 -13.83
N ALA A 37 0.57 4.42 -12.53
CA ALA A 37 0.63 3.40 -11.47
C ALA A 37 -0.67 2.57 -11.40
N GLU A 38 -1.83 3.19 -11.64
CA GLU A 38 -3.12 2.51 -11.73
C GLU A 38 -3.14 1.48 -12.86
N ASP A 39 -2.64 1.85 -14.04
CA ASP A 39 -2.51 0.91 -15.17
C ASP A 39 -1.67 -0.32 -14.82
N LEU A 40 -0.64 -0.17 -13.97
CA LEU A 40 0.23 -1.26 -13.53
C LEU A 40 -0.30 -2.07 -12.33
N THR A 41 -1.33 -1.58 -11.66
CA THR A 41 -1.84 -2.15 -10.40
C THR A 41 -2.19 -3.64 -10.51
N PRO A 42 -2.91 -4.12 -11.56
CA PRO A 42 -3.26 -5.54 -11.68
C PRO A 42 -2.03 -6.45 -11.72
N LEU A 43 -0.97 -6.05 -12.42
CA LEU A 43 0.26 -6.85 -12.50
C LEU A 43 1.03 -6.83 -11.17
N ARG A 44 1.04 -5.69 -10.48
CA ARG A 44 1.69 -5.55 -9.17
C ARG A 44 1.03 -6.47 -8.15
N GLU A 45 -0.30 -6.41 -8.04
CA GLU A 45 -1.08 -7.28 -7.17
C GLU A 45 -0.86 -8.74 -7.50
N HIS A 46 -0.81 -9.10 -8.79
CA HIS A 46 -0.52 -10.47 -9.19
C HIS A 46 0.86 -10.95 -8.73
N VAL A 47 1.91 -10.17 -8.96
CA VAL A 47 3.28 -10.52 -8.52
C VAL A 47 3.33 -10.71 -7.01
N ALA A 48 2.69 -9.81 -6.27
CA ALA A 48 2.67 -9.86 -4.82
C ALA A 48 1.85 -11.03 -4.28
N GLN A 49 0.65 -11.26 -4.82
CA GLN A 49 -0.19 -12.42 -4.47
C GLN A 49 0.53 -13.74 -4.74
N ARG A 50 1.28 -13.83 -5.84
CA ARG A 50 2.10 -15.02 -6.15
C ARG A 50 3.23 -15.23 -5.14
N ALA A 51 3.84 -14.16 -4.62
CA ALA A 51 4.84 -14.26 -3.57
C ALA A 51 4.20 -14.67 -2.24
N LEU A 52 3.08 -14.04 -1.86
CA LEU A 52 2.32 -14.36 -0.65
C LEU A 52 1.82 -15.79 -0.64
N PHE A 53 1.32 -16.29 -1.78
CA PHE A 53 0.91 -17.67 -1.90
C PHE A 53 2.07 -18.62 -1.61
N ARG A 54 3.27 -18.35 -2.15
CA ARG A 54 4.46 -19.17 -1.86
C ARG A 54 4.84 -19.16 -0.38
N ASP A 55 4.73 -18.01 0.28
CA ASP A 55 5.00 -17.91 1.73
C ASP A 55 3.99 -18.71 2.56
N LEU A 56 2.72 -18.75 2.13
CA LEU A 56 1.63 -19.47 2.80
C LEU A 56 1.67 -21.00 2.55
N LEU A 57 2.32 -21.47 1.48
CA LEU A 57 2.42 -22.89 1.12
C LEU A 57 3.15 -23.75 2.16
N GLY A 58 4.00 -23.16 3.01
CA GLY A 58 4.80 -23.89 4.00
C GLY A 58 4.01 -24.71 5.02
N GLY A 59 2.68 -24.55 5.09
CA GLY A 59 1.80 -25.26 6.03
C GLY A 59 0.54 -25.88 5.43
N LEU A 60 0.34 -25.85 4.11
CA LEU A 60 -0.89 -26.32 3.45
C LEU A 60 -0.67 -27.66 2.72
N GLY A 61 -1.53 -28.65 2.98
CA GLY A 61 -1.41 -29.99 2.40
C GLY A 61 -1.58 -30.04 0.87
N THR A 62 -1.17 -31.15 0.25
CA THR A 62 -1.30 -31.37 -1.20
C THR A 62 -2.72 -31.78 -1.59
N GLY A 63 -3.25 -31.26 -2.71
CA GLY A 63 -4.57 -31.66 -3.21
C GLY A 63 -5.18 -30.75 -4.29
N PRO A 64 -6.35 -31.10 -4.85
CA PRO A 64 -6.98 -30.37 -5.96
C PRO A 64 -7.33 -28.92 -5.62
N ALA A 65 -7.68 -28.64 -4.36
CA ALA A 65 -7.94 -27.28 -3.90
C ALA A 65 -6.67 -26.42 -3.91
N LEU A 66 -5.53 -26.99 -3.51
CA LEU A 66 -4.23 -26.31 -3.56
C LEU A 66 -3.86 -25.97 -5.01
N GLU A 67 -4.02 -26.92 -5.93
CA GLU A 67 -3.72 -26.68 -7.34
C GLU A 67 -4.63 -25.62 -7.96
N ARG A 68 -5.91 -25.58 -7.57
CA ARG A 68 -6.82 -24.53 -8.03
C ARG A 68 -6.43 -23.15 -7.48
N VAL A 69 -6.06 -23.05 -6.20
CA VAL A 69 -5.60 -21.78 -5.61
C VAL A 69 -4.27 -21.36 -6.24
N ARG A 70 -3.36 -22.31 -6.49
CA ARG A 70 -2.09 -22.08 -7.21
C ARG A 70 -2.36 -21.50 -8.59
N GLU A 71 -3.24 -22.11 -9.38
CA GLU A 71 -3.60 -21.62 -10.72
C GLU A 71 -4.11 -20.17 -10.68
N ILE A 72 -4.97 -19.83 -9.69
CA ILE A 72 -5.48 -18.47 -9.51
C ILE A 72 -4.35 -17.49 -9.19
N CYS A 73 -3.41 -17.87 -8.33
CA CYS A 73 -2.30 -17.01 -7.92
C CYS A 73 -1.21 -16.90 -9.00
N GLU A 74 -1.02 -17.93 -9.84
CA GLU A 74 0.03 -17.99 -10.87
C GLU A 74 -0.43 -17.47 -12.24
N THR A 75 -1.73 -17.43 -12.51
CA THR A 75 -2.26 -16.85 -13.75
C THR A 75 -2.23 -15.32 -13.70
N PRO A 76 -1.47 -14.65 -14.60
CA PRO A 76 -1.43 -13.20 -14.65
C PRO A 76 -2.78 -12.63 -15.14
N PRO A 77 -3.20 -11.46 -14.64
CA PRO A 77 -4.43 -10.83 -15.09
C PRO A 77 -4.28 -10.33 -16.53
N VAL A 78 -5.39 -10.38 -17.26
CA VAL A 78 -5.50 -9.72 -18.57
C VAL A 78 -5.69 -8.22 -18.31
N VAL A 79 -4.78 -7.41 -18.84
CA VAL A 79 -4.85 -5.95 -18.74
C VAL A 79 -5.33 -5.39 -20.07
N VAL A 80 -6.43 -4.64 -20.05
CA VAL A 80 -7.01 -4.00 -21.23
C VAL A 80 -6.94 -2.49 -21.06
N ILE A 81 -6.24 -1.81 -21.96
CA ILE A 81 -6.15 -0.34 -22.00
C ILE A 81 -6.61 0.12 -23.38
N GLU A 82 -7.52 1.10 -23.42
CA GLU A 82 -8.11 1.61 -24.66
C GLU A 82 -8.68 0.50 -25.57
N GLY A 83 -9.30 -0.51 -24.95
CA GLY A 83 -9.91 -1.65 -25.66
C GLY A 83 -8.91 -2.66 -26.23
N ARG A 84 -7.62 -2.60 -25.85
CA ARG A 84 -6.59 -3.54 -26.31
C ARG A 84 -5.99 -4.31 -25.15
N GLU A 85 -5.93 -5.62 -25.29
CA GLU A 85 -5.17 -6.48 -24.39
C GLU A 85 -3.66 -6.17 -24.51
N LEU A 86 -3.03 -5.91 -23.38
CA LEU A 86 -1.60 -5.62 -23.29
C LEU A 86 -0.89 -6.72 -22.53
N SER A 87 0.24 -7.18 -23.09
CA SER A 87 1.14 -8.06 -22.36
C SER A 87 1.85 -7.31 -21.22
N PRO A 88 2.26 -7.99 -20.13
CA PRO A 88 3.01 -7.37 -19.03
C PRO A 88 4.24 -6.58 -19.49
N LYS A 89 4.97 -7.11 -20.48
CA LYS A 89 6.14 -6.44 -21.06
C LYS A 89 5.78 -5.14 -21.78
N ARG A 90 4.68 -5.16 -22.55
CA ARG A 90 4.22 -3.98 -23.29
C ARG A 90 3.69 -2.90 -22.36
N LEU A 91 2.98 -3.31 -21.30
CA LEU A 91 2.50 -2.41 -20.27
C LEU A 91 3.65 -1.70 -19.54
N ALA A 92 4.67 -2.47 -19.12
CA ALA A 92 5.85 -1.90 -18.49
C ALA A 92 6.60 -0.91 -19.41
N ALA A 93 6.79 -1.25 -20.69
CA ALA A 93 7.44 -0.35 -21.65
C ALA A 93 6.64 0.94 -21.90
N MET A 94 5.30 0.84 -21.95
CA MET A 94 4.43 2.00 -22.08
C MET A 94 4.50 2.90 -20.85
N ALA A 95 4.48 2.32 -19.64
CA ALA A 95 4.65 3.05 -18.39
C ALA A 95 6.00 3.77 -18.33
N SER A 96 7.10 3.06 -18.65
CA SER A 96 8.44 3.66 -18.73
C SER A 96 8.50 4.84 -19.70
N ARG A 97 7.92 4.71 -20.90
CA ARG A 97 7.90 5.81 -21.88
C ARG A 97 7.07 7.00 -21.39
N ARG A 98 5.91 6.77 -20.76
CA ARG A 98 5.08 7.84 -20.18
C ARG A 98 5.82 8.56 -19.05
N LEU A 99 6.58 7.81 -18.24
CA LEU A 99 7.43 8.37 -17.19
C LEU A 99 8.54 9.24 -17.76
N GLU A 100 9.25 8.79 -18.79
CA GLU A 100 10.31 9.57 -19.45
C GLU A 100 9.77 10.90 -20.01
N VAL A 101 8.60 10.87 -20.64
CA VAL A 101 7.92 12.09 -21.12
C VAL A 101 7.57 13.01 -19.96
N LEU A 102 7.02 12.46 -18.88
CA LEU A 102 6.68 13.25 -17.69
C LEU A 102 7.91 13.88 -17.04
N VAL A 103 9.00 13.12 -16.83
CA VAL A 103 10.26 13.65 -16.28
C VAL A 103 10.81 14.78 -17.15
N THR A 104 10.74 14.62 -18.47
CA THR A 104 11.19 15.66 -19.42
C THR A 104 10.32 16.91 -19.35
N ALA A 105 9.00 16.74 -19.20
CA ALA A 105 8.04 17.84 -19.08
C ALA A 105 8.15 18.59 -17.74
N LEU A 106 8.52 17.89 -16.66
CA LEU A 106 8.76 18.45 -15.32
C LEU A 106 10.14 19.14 -15.19
N HIS A 107 10.74 19.60 -16.30
CA HIS A 107 12.08 20.18 -16.52
C HIS A 107 12.66 21.10 -15.37
N PRO A 108 13.99 21.42 -15.34
CA PRO A 108 14.85 21.73 -14.19
C PRO A 108 14.53 23.00 -13.39
N GLY A 109 13.50 23.76 -13.76
CA GLY A 109 12.98 24.88 -12.98
C GLY A 109 12.40 24.45 -11.63
N LEU A 110 11.85 23.22 -11.55
CA LEU A 110 11.47 22.60 -10.28
C LEU A 110 12.72 22.50 -9.38
N LEU A 111 13.72 21.69 -9.73
CA LEU A 111 14.90 21.47 -8.86
C LEU A 111 15.71 22.74 -8.54
N GLY A 112 15.66 23.78 -9.38
CA GLY A 112 16.41 25.02 -9.19
C GLY A 112 15.73 26.09 -8.32
N SER A 113 14.47 25.91 -7.92
CA SER A 113 13.70 26.93 -7.19
C SER A 113 13.41 26.59 -5.72
N PHE A 114 13.64 25.35 -5.31
CA PHE A 114 13.30 24.92 -3.95
C PHE A 114 14.41 25.22 -2.96
N ASP A 115 14.01 25.83 -1.85
CA ASP A 115 14.85 25.87 -0.68
C ASP A 115 14.56 24.68 0.26
N LEU A 116 15.38 24.55 1.29
CA LEU A 116 15.29 23.47 2.25
C LEU A 116 14.01 23.52 3.11
N ALA A 117 13.45 24.73 3.30
CA ALA A 117 12.24 24.93 4.10
C ALA A 117 11.00 24.43 3.35
N ASP A 118 10.92 24.66 2.04
CA ASP A 118 9.87 24.13 1.17
C ASP A 118 9.79 22.59 1.24
N LEU A 119 10.95 21.93 1.13
CA LEU A 119 11.03 20.47 1.20
C LEU A 119 10.62 19.94 2.58
N ARG A 120 10.96 20.65 3.68
CA ARG A 120 10.48 20.31 5.03
C ARG A 120 8.97 20.45 5.16
N ALA A 121 8.39 21.50 4.59
CA ALA A 121 6.95 21.71 4.60
C ALA A 121 6.22 20.59 3.85
N GLY A 122 6.73 20.19 2.68
CA GLY A 122 6.20 19.05 1.92
C GLY A 122 6.28 17.71 2.67
N LEU A 123 7.39 17.46 3.38
CA LEU A 123 7.55 16.27 4.23
C LEU A 123 6.56 16.27 5.41
N ALA A 124 6.34 17.44 6.02
CA ALA A 124 5.37 17.59 7.11
C ALA A 124 3.91 17.39 6.61
N GLY A 125 3.59 17.90 5.43
CA GLY A 125 2.31 17.64 4.76
C GLY A 125 2.08 16.14 4.53
N SER A 126 3.08 15.46 3.98
CA SER A 126 3.00 14.02 3.72
C SER A 126 2.92 13.17 4.98
N ARG A 127 3.58 13.59 6.08
CA ARG A 127 3.38 13.00 7.43
C ARG A 127 1.92 13.16 7.87
N THR A 128 1.35 14.34 7.68
CA THR A 128 -0.03 14.66 8.09
C THR A 128 -1.04 13.83 7.30
N ASP A 129 -0.86 13.70 5.99
CA ASP A 129 -1.72 12.86 5.15
C ASP A 129 -1.58 11.38 5.53
N CYS A 130 -0.36 10.89 5.72
CA CYS A 130 -0.11 9.53 6.20
C CYS A 130 -0.82 9.27 7.54
N ARG A 131 -0.73 10.20 8.49
CA ARG A 131 -1.45 10.14 9.78
C ARG A 131 -2.96 10.13 9.62
N ARG A 132 -3.52 10.98 8.75
CA ARG A 132 -4.97 11.05 8.48
C ARG A 132 -5.49 9.71 7.96
N HIS A 133 -4.77 9.11 7.02
CA HIS A 133 -5.12 7.80 6.47
C HIS A 133 -4.92 6.66 7.47
N ALA A 134 -3.91 6.73 8.33
CA ALA A 134 -3.72 5.79 9.44
C ALA A 134 -4.93 5.77 10.38
N VAL A 135 -5.34 6.94 10.88
CA VAL A 135 -6.49 7.06 11.80
C VAL A 135 -7.77 6.54 11.15
N ARG A 136 -7.99 6.83 9.87
CA ARG A 136 -9.14 6.32 9.11
C ARG A 136 -9.13 4.80 9.00
N ALA A 137 -8.01 4.21 8.57
CA ALA A 137 -7.88 2.77 8.37
C ALA A 137 -8.00 1.97 9.67
N LEU A 138 -7.40 2.46 10.77
CA LEU A 138 -7.49 1.81 12.07
C LEU A 138 -8.92 1.87 12.66
N LYS A 139 -9.68 2.94 12.36
CA LYS A 139 -11.08 3.04 12.78
C LYS A 139 -12.03 2.15 11.98
N SER A 140 -11.82 2.04 10.66
CA SER A 140 -12.72 1.25 9.80
C SER A 140 -12.39 -0.24 9.82
N GLY A 141 -11.10 -0.60 9.94
CA GLY A 141 -10.62 -1.98 9.82
C GLY A 141 -10.71 -2.55 8.40
N GLU A 142 -11.13 -1.75 7.41
CA GLU A 142 -11.39 -2.16 6.03
C GLU A 142 -10.11 -2.21 5.19
N GLY A 143 -9.88 -3.31 4.46
CA GLY A 143 -8.66 -3.49 3.66
C GLY A 143 -8.46 -2.44 2.55
N ALA A 144 -9.52 -1.77 2.09
CA ALA A 144 -9.43 -0.67 1.14
C ALA A 144 -8.78 0.57 1.76
N ASP A 145 -9.11 0.91 3.00
CA ASP A 145 -8.50 2.04 3.70
C ASP A 145 -7.03 1.78 4.04
N PHE A 146 -6.66 0.54 4.37
CA PHE A 146 -5.26 0.13 4.51
C PHE A 146 -4.50 0.26 3.18
N GLY A 147 -5.13 -0.03 2.04
CA GLY A 147 -4.56 0.19 0.71
C GLY A 147 -4.28 1.67 0.41
N HIS A 148 -5.22 2.56 0.75
CA HIS A 148 -5.00 4.01 0.66
C HIS A 148 -3.86 4.45 1.57
N TRP A 149 -3.84 4.00 2.82
CA TRP A 149 -2.76 4.32 3.75
C TRP A 149 -1.39 3.83 3.26
N ALA A 150 -1.31 2.63 2.69
CA ALA A 150 -0.07 2.08 2.12
C ALA A 150 0.57 3.04 1.10
N ARG A 151 -0.25 3.69 0.26
CA ARG A 151 0.19 4.67 -0.73
C ARG A 151 0.86 5.88 -0.07
N TYR A 152 0.18 6.53 0.88
CA TYR A 152 0.71 7.70 1.57
C TYR A 152 1.89 7.38 2.48
N ALA A 153 1.91 6.19 3.11
CA ALA A 153 3.05 5.70 3.86
C ALA A 153 4.28 5.50 2.96
N ARG A 154 4.09 4.99 1.73
CA ARG A 154 5.17 4.88 0.73
C ARG A 154 5.71 6.25 0.33
N PHE A 155 4.84 7.21 0.04
CA PHE A 155 5.27 8.58 -0.29
C PHE A 155 6.08 9.21 0.84
N TYR A 156 5.58 9.12 2.06
CA TYR A 156 6.29 9.60 3.25
C TYR A 156 7.66 8.94 3.40
N SER A 157 7.74 7.61 3.27
CA SER A 157 9.00 6.88 3.32
C SER A 157 9.98 7.31 2.23
N CYS A 158 9.52 7.42 0.98
CA CYS A 158 10.36 7.84 -0.14
C CYS A 158 10.90 9.26 0.07
N GLN A 159 10.08 10.20 0.56
CA GLN A 159 10.53 11.56 0.86
C GLN A 159 11.56 11.57 2.00
N ARG A 160 11.35 10.79 3.06
CA ARG A 160 12.35 10.64 4.14
C ARG A 160 13.67 10.09 3.62
N GLN A 161 13.64 9.14 2.69
CA GLN A 161 14.85 8.60 2.07
C GLN A 161 15.55 9.64 1.19
N LEU A 162 14.80 10.40 0.39
CA LEU A 162 15.32 11.45 -0.48
C LEU A 162 15.96 12.60 0.33
N LEU A 163 15.31 13.02 1.42
CA LEU A 163 15.79 14.10 2.27
C LEU A 163 16.79 13.67 3.33
N GLY A 164 16.86 12.38 3.65
CA GLY A 164 17.51 11.86 4.86
C GLY A 164 18.95 12.35 5.07
N VAL A 165 19.73 12.43 3.99
CA VAL A 165 21.12 12.91 4.05
C VAL A 165 21.20 14.43 4.17
N ALA A 166 20.39 15.17 3.40
CA ALA A 166 20.37 16.63 3.40
C ALA A 166 19.88 17.20 4.75
N GLU A 167 18.93 16.50 5.36
CA GLU A 167 18.20 16.94 6.54
C GLU A 167 18.66 16.27 7.84
N LYS A 168 19.66 15.37 7.77
CA LYS A 168 20.13 14.56 8.90
C LYS A 168 18.95 13.89 9.63
N LEU A 169 17.98 13.39 8.87
CA LEU A 169 16.82 12.71 9.44
C LEU A 169 17.28 11.44 10.16
N ASP A 170 16.59 11.12 11.26
CA ASP A 170 16.84 9.89 12.00
C ASP A 170 16.74 8.66 11.06
N PRO A 171 17.85 7.92 10.85
CA PRO A 171 17.88 6.78 9.94
C PRO A 171 17.00 5.63 10.45
N VAL A 172 16.81 5.50 11.76
CA VAL A 172 15.93 4.47 12.34
C VAL A 172 14.48 4.76 11.94
N LYS A 173 14.02 6.00 12.13
CA LYS A 173 12.66 6.41 11.71
C LYS A 173 12.45 6.30 10.20
N THR A 174 13.50 6.52 9.41
CA THR A 174 13.43 6.35 7.94
C THR A 174 13.33 4.87 7.53
N ALA A 175 14.06 3.98 8.21
CA ALA A 175 13.92 2.54 8.01
C ALA A 175 12.52 2.05 8.45
N GLN A 176 12.05 2.50 9.61
CA GLN A 176 10.72 2.18 10.14
C GLN A 176 9.60 2.68 9.22
N SER A 177 9.71 3.87 8.61
CA SER A 177 8.71 4.33 7.65
C SER A 177 8.64 3.45 6.40
N GLY A 178 9.77 2.92 5.95
CA GLY A 178 9.83 1.95 4.85
C GLY A 178 9.16 0.64 5.24
N GLN A 179 9.49 0.13 6.44
CA GLN A 179 8.88 -1.07 6.98
C GLN A 179 7.37 -0.94 7.11
N LEU A 180 6.87 0.19 7.62
CA LEU A 180 5.43 0.46 7.71
C LEU A 180 4.77 0.39 6.32
N ALA A 181 5.35 1.04 5.31
CA ALA A 181 4.82 1.01 3.95
C ALA A 181 4.81 -0.39 3.33
N ASP A 182 5.83 -1.22 3.63
CA ASP A 182 5.90 -2.61 3.18
C ASP A 182 4.84 -3.48 3.88
N LEU A 183 4.65 -3.32 5.18
CA LEU A 183 3.63 -4.05 5.95
C LEU A 183 2.22 -3.70 5.49
N LEU A 184 1.94 -2.42 5.24
CA LEU A 184 0.64 -1.96 4.74
C LEU A 184 0.33 -2.49 3.34
N ALA A 185 1.33 -2.51 2.45
CA ALA A 185 1.19 -3.13 1.14
C ALA A 185 0.84 -4.61 1.27
N ARG A 186 1.54 -5.32 2.18
CA ARG A 186 1.29 -6.74 2.45
C ARG A 186 -0.10 -7.02 3.04
N GLU A 187 -0.59 -6.17 3.95
CA GLU A 187 -1.95 -6.29 4.51
C GLU A 187 -3.00 -6.16 3.41
N HIS A 188 -2.85 -5.14 2.56
CA HIS A 188 -3.75 -4.88 1.46
C HIS A 188 -3.76 -6.02 0.44
N GLU A 189 -2.59 -6.54 0.06
CA GLU A 189 -2.46 -7.67 -0.86
C GLU A 189 -3.11 -8.95 -0.33
N LEU A 190 -2.97 -9.22 0.98
CA LEU A 190 -3.66 -10.32 1.65
C LEU A 190 -5.18 -10.10 1.70
N ALA A 191 -5.63 -8.87 1.92
CA ALA A 191 -7.05 -8.52 1.87
C ALA A 191 -7.64 -8.81 0.48
N THR A 192 -6.98 -8.35 -0.57
CA THR A 192 -7.38 -8.58 -1.97
C THR A 192 -7.35 -10.07 -2.32
N LEU A 193 -6.33 -10.81 -1.88
CA LEU A 193 -6.28 -12.26 -2.07
C LEU A 193 -7.45 -12.97 -1.37
N SER A 194 -7.77 -12.57 -0.14
CA SER A 194 -8.92 -13.10 0.61
C SER A 194 -10.23 -12.89 -0.17
N GLU A 195 -10.47 -11.68 -0.69
CA GLU A 195 -11.66 -11.39 -1.50
C GLU A 195 -11.70 -12.23 -2.79
N ARG A 196 -10.54 -12.43 -3.43
CA ARG A 196 -10.43 -13.23 -4.65
C ARG A 196 -10.73 -14.72 -4.43
N LEU A 197 -10.37 -15.26 -3.26
CA LEU A 197 -10.60 -16.66 -2.92
C LEU A 197 -11.97 -16.92 -2.29
N ARG A 198 -12.59 -15.91 -1.66
CA ARG A 198 -13.90 -16.03 -1.00
C ARG A 198 -15.00 -16.69 -1.86
N PRO A 199 -15.14 -16.41 -3.18
CA PRO A 199 -16.15 -17.06 -4.03
C PRO A 199 -16.00 -18.59 -4.17
N LEU A 200 -14.82 -19.15 -3.86
CA LEU A 200 -14.55 -20.58 -3.87
C LEU A 200 -15.10 -21.28 -2.61
N VAL A 201 -15.31 -20.54 -1.53
CA VAL A 201 -15.85 -21.05 -0.26
C VAL A 201 -17.38 -21.10 -0.37
N ARG A 202 -17.89 -22.23 -0.87
CA ARG A 202 -19.32 -22.51 -0.96
C ARG A 202 -19.65 -23.70 -0.06
N THR A 203 -20.94 -23.92 0.24
CA THR A 203 -21.37 -25.01 1.15
C THR A 203 -20.72 -26.37 0.84
N ARG A 204 -20.57 -26.74 -0.44
CA ARG A 204 -19.97 -28.01 -0.87
C ARG A 204 -18.44 -28.04 -0.89
N THR A 205 -17.79 -26.88 -0.92
CA THR A 205 -16.34 -26.73 -1.08
C THR A 205 -15.67 -26.08 0.13
N LYS A 206 -16.45 -25.70 1.15
CA LYS A 206 -16.00 -24.98 2.34
C LYS A 206 -14.82 -25.67 3.01
N VAL A 207 -14.92 -26.97 3.29
CA VAL A 207 -13.84 -27.73 3.95
C VAL A 207 -12.52 -27.65 3.18
N ALA A 208 -12.57 -27.58 1.86
CA ALA A 208 -11.38 -27.56 1.00
C ALA A 208 -10.73 -26.18 0.89
N TYR A 209 -11.51 -25.08 0.90
CA TYR A 209 -10.99 -23.72 0.66
C TYR A 209 -10.94 -22.84 1.91
N GLN A 210 -11.71 -23.15 2.97
CA GLN A 210 -11.71 -22.39 4.22
C GLN A 210 -10.32 -22.30 4.88
N PRO A 211 -9.48 -23.36 4.92
CA PRO A 211 -8.15 -23.26 5.52
C PRO A 211 -7.25 -22.18 4.88
N PHE A 212 -7.42 -21.90 3.58
CA PHE A 212 -6.69 -20.82 2.91
C PHE A 212 -7.16 -19.44 3.37
N ILE A 213 -8.47 -19.28 3.56
CA ILE A 213 -9.03 -18.02 4.08
C ILE A 213 -8.57 -17.81 5.52
N ASP A 214 -8.64 -18.84 6.35
CA ASP A 214 -8.25 -18.76 7.76
C ASP A 214 -6.78 -18.38 7.90
N ALA A 215 -5.88 -19.04 7.13
CA ALA A 215 -4.46 -18.68 7.11
C ALA A 215 -4.18 -17.24 6.68
N ILE A 216 -4.95 -16.71 5.72
CA ILE A 216 -4.85 -15.30 5.30
C ILE A 216 -5.33 -14.37 6.42
N VAL A 217 -6.46 -14.68 7.06
CA VAL A 217 -7.03 -13.90 8.16
C VAL A 217 -6.05 -13.85 9.34
N ASP A 218 -5.52 -14.99 9.76
CA ASP A 218 -4.55 -15.09 10.86
C ASP A 218 -3.30 -14.25 10.56
N ARG A 219 -2.75 -14.34 9.34
CA ARG A 219 -1.59 -13.55 8.96
C ARG A 219 -1.87 -12.05 8.95
N ARG A 220 -3.07 -11.64 8.51
CA ARG A 220 -3.49 -10.23 8.53
C ARG A 220 -3.61 -9.69 9.95
N GLN A 221 -4.10 -10.49 10.90
CA GLN A 221 -4.17 -10.08 12.31
C GLN A 221 -2.78 -9.79 12.88
N VAL A 222 -1.81 -10.68 12.64
CA VAL A 222 -0.42 -10.46 13.07
C VAL A 222 0.17 -9.20 12.44
N LEU A 223 -0.02 -9.00 11.13
CA LEU A 223 0.48 -7.81 10.44
C LEU A 223 -0.15 -6.52 10.98
N ARG A 224 -1.45 -6.53 11.32
CA ARG A 224 -2.14 -5.34 11.86
C ARG A 224 -1.55 -4.89 13.19
N LEU A 225 -1.21 -5.83 14.07
CA LEU A 225 -0.53 -5.50 15.34
C LEU A 225 0.84 -4.85 15.10
N GLU A 226 1.63 -5.37 14.15
CA GLU A 226 2.91 -4.77 13.77
C GLU A 226 2.73 -3.36 13.16
N ILE A 227 1.71 -3.19 12.30
CA ILE A 227 1.35 -1.91 11.69
C ILE A 227 0.95 -0.89 12.76
N GLU A 228 0.06 -1.25 13.69
CA GLU A 228 -0.39 -0.39 14.78
C GLU A 228 0.79 0.07 15.65
N THR A 229 1.67 -0.86 16.03
CA THR A 229 2.87 -0.57 16.82
C THR A 229 3.78 0.44 16.12
N LEU A 230 4.08 0.21 14.82
CA LEU A 230 4.94 1.12 14.06
C LEU A 230 4.25 2.46 13.79
N ALA A 231 2.95 2.47 13.56
CA ALA A 231 2.20 3.68 13.31
C ALA A 231 2.10 4.56 14.56
N GLU A 232 1.97 3.97 15.75
CA GLU A 232 2.05 4.70 17.02
C GLU A 232 3.43 5.36 17.18
N LEU A 233 4.51 4.60 16.98
CA LEU A 233 5.89 5.09 17.06
C LEU A 233 6.22 6.19 16.04
N LEU A 234 5.67 6.07 14.83
CA LEU A 234 6.00 6.96 13.73
C LEU A 234 5.09 8.16 13.63
N LEU A 235 3.80 8.05 13.95
CA LEU A 235 2.76 9.04 13.62
C LEU A 235 2.03 9.60 14.85
N ASP A 236 2.38 9.15 16.05
CA ASP A 236 1.83 9.62 17.32
C ASP A 236 0.29 9.51 17.36
N ILE A 237 -0.25 8.35 16.97
CA ILE A 237 -1.71 8.11 16.81
C ILE A 237 -2.39 7.37 17.96
N GLY A 238 -1.65 6.97 19.00
CA GLY A 238 -2.12 6.03 20.05
C GLY A 238 -3.46 6.40 20.72
N ALA A 239 -3.74 7.68 20.95
CA ALA A 239 -5.01 8.12 21.58
C ALA A 239 -6.16 8.38 20.59
N GLU A 240 -5.87 8.63 19.30
CA GLU A 240 -6.88 9.01 18.30
C GLU A 240 -7.44 7.81 17.52
N ALA A 241 -6.71 6.70 17.53
CA ALA A 241 -7.04 5.46 16.83
C ALA A 241 -7.64 4.37 17.74
N GLY A 242 -7.78 4.64 19.04
CA GLY A 242 -8.32 3.68 20.00
C GLY A 242 -9.68 3.13 19.55
N PRO A 243 -9.97 1.83 19.77
CA PRO A 243 -11.26 1.27 19.45
C PRO A 243 -12.31 2.07 20.22
N GLY A 244 -13.30 2.63 19.51
CA GLY A 244 -14.44 3.25 20.16
C GLY A 244 -14.98 2.29 21.21
N GLU A 245 -15.12 2.78 22.43
CA GLU A 245 -15.60 2.03 23.59
C GLU A 245 -16.78 1.14 23.19
N SER A 246 -16.51 -0.15 23.00
CA SER A 246 -17.55 -1.16 22.98
C SER A 246 -17.90 -1.37 24.44
N GLY A 247 -18.83 -0.55 24.92
CA GLY A 247 -19.32 -0.57 26.28
C GLY A 247 -19.73 -1.97 26.70
N PHE A 248 -18.88 -2.62 27.48
CA PHE A 248 -19.29 -3.69 28.38
C PHE A 248 -20.13 -3.04 29.48
N ILE A 249 -21.42 -2.84 29.21
CA ILE A 249 -22.39 -2.66 30.30
C ILE A 249 -22.61 -4.05 30.88
N SER A 250 -21.79 -4.39 31.88
CA SER A 250 -22.12 -5.42 32.85
C SER A 250 -23.37 -4.96 33.60
N THR A 251 -24.55 -5.42 33.19
CA THR A 251 -25.73 -5.36 34.05
C THR A 251 -25.66 -6.51 35.06
N THR A 252 -24.86 -6.30 36.10
CA THR A 252 -25.09 -6.98 37.37
C THR A 252 -25.87 -6.03 38.26
N SER A 253 -27.16 -6.32 38.45
CA SER A 253 -27.90 -5.83 39.62
C SER A 253 -28.27 -7.05 40.46
N PRO A 254 -27.92 -7.07 41.75
CA PRO A 254 -28.33 -8.11 42.66
C PRO A 254 -29.81 -7.93 43.04
N GLN A 255 -30.46 -9.06 43.31
CA GLN A 255 -31.78 -9.10 43.94
C GLN A 255 -31.75 -8.47 45.33
N VAL A 256 -32.69 -7.56 45.62
CA VAL A 256 -33.46 -7.49 46.87
C VAL A 256 -34.88 -7.05 46.51
#